data_AF-A0A7Y6UVI4-F1
#
_entry.id   AF-A0A7Y6UVI4-F1
#
_cell.length_a   1.000
_cell.length_b   1.000
_cell.length_c   1.000
_cell.angle_alpha   90.00
_cell.angle_beta   90.00
_cell.angle_gamma   90.00
#
_symmetry.space_group_name_H-M   'P 1'
#
loop_
_entity.id
_entity.type
_entity.pdbx_description
1 polymer ?
#
loop_
_entity_poly.entity_id
_entity_poly.type
_entity_poly.pdbx_seq_one_letter_code
_entity_poly.pdbx_strand_id
1 'polypeptide(L)'
;MSNESLISHIQASLDLVQSEQASARILADSIRGNGRALEAMPYNLIKEIENLAMDLDIAQWQDEDGFAPELAPILIRVREWLSKLPRNV
;
A
#
# COMPACT_ATOMS: atom_id res chain seq x y z
N MET A 1 -16.62 -8.65 1.81
CA MET A 1 -15.38 -8.72 2.62
C MET A 1 -15.45 -7.59 3.61
N SER A 2 -15.11 -7.79 4.89
CA SER A 2 -15.10 -6.67 5.85
C SER A 2 -13.88 -5.78 5.63
N ASN A 3 -13.93 -4.54 6.13
CA ASN A 3 -12.77 -3.65 6.17
C ASN A 3 -11.56 -4.33 6.83
N GLU A 4 -11.77 -5.11 7.88
CA GLU A 4 -10.71 -5.86 8.56
C GLU A 4 -10.00 -6.87 7.65
N SER A 5 -10.76 -7.64 6.84
CA SER A 5 -10.16 -8.56 5.87
C SER A 5 -9.38 -7.81 4.79
N LEU A 6 -9.92 -6.69 4.30
CA LEU A 6 -9.26 -5.85 3.30
C LEU A 6 -7.95 -5.26 3.83
N ILE A 7 -7.95 -4.74 5.05
CA ILE A 7 -6.76 -4.23 5.75
C ILE A 7 -5.73 -5.35 5.92
N SER A 8 -6.18 -6.53 6.34
CA SER A 8 -5.30 -7.69 6.53
C SER A 8 -4.63 -8.14 5.23
N HIS A 9 -5.34 -8.10 4.10
CA HIS A 9 -4.77 -8.41 2.79
C HIS A 9 -3.71 -7.39 2.35
N ILE A 10 -3.94 -6.10 2.59
CA ILE A 10 -2.95 -5.05 2.31
C ILE A 10 -1.72 -5.24 3.20
N GLN A 11 -1.91 -5.50 4.49
CA GLN A 11 -0.81 -5.77 5.42
C GLN A 11 0.00 -7.00 5.01
N ALA A 12 -0.64 -8.10 4.64
CA ALA A 12 0.05 -9.31 4.18
C ALA A 12 0.87 -9.03 2.90
N SER A 13 0.34 -8.22 1.99
CA SER A 13 1.07 -7.81 0.78
C SER A 13 2.28 -6.94 1.12
N LEU A 14 2.14 -6.03 2.10
CA LEU A 14 3.24 -5.20 2.58
C LEU A 14 4.35 -6.06 3.19
N ASP A 15 4.00 -7.03 4.03
CA ASP A 15 4.98 -7.91 4.70
C ASP A 15 5.74 -8.78 3.69
N LEU A 16 5.09 -9.23 2.61
CA LEU A 16 5.74 -9.95 1.51
C LEU A 16 6.76 -9.07 0.78
N VAL A 17 6.42 -7.82 0.48
CA VAL A 17 7.35 -6.90 -0.19
C VAL A 17 8.53 -6.54 0.72
N GLN A 18 8.28 -6.33 2.02
CA GLN A 18 9.34 -6.02 2.99
C GLN A 18 10.31 -7.19 3.24
N SER A 19 9.85 -8.42 3.04
CA SER A 19 10.69 -9.61 3.13
C SER A 19 11.31 -10.00 1.79
N GLU A 20 11.23 -9.12 0.78
CA GLU A 20 11.75 -9.34 -0.58
C GLU A 20 11.15 -10.57 -1.28
N GLN A 21 9.99 -11.05 -0.81
CA GLN A 21 9.27 -12.20 -1.38
C GLN A 21 8.28 -11.79 -2.48
N ALA A 22 8.04 -10.50 -2.65
CA ALA A 22 7.12 -9.94 -3.63
C ALA A 22 7.63 -8.58 -4.15
N SER A 23 7.17 -8.18 -5.33
CA SER A 23 7.49 -6.88 -5.93
C SER A 23 6.57 -5.76 -5.43
N ALA A 24 7.03 -4.51 -5.54
CA ALA A 24 6.24 -3.31 -5.23
C ALA A 24 4.89 -3.28 -5.97
N ARG A 25 4.85 -3.83 -7.19
CA ARG A 25 3.63 -3.97 -7.99
C ARG A 25 2.53 -4.78 -7.30
N ILE A 26 2.89 -5.88 -6.64
CA ILE A 26 1.92 -6.72 -5.93
C ILE A 26 1.24 -5.91 -4.82
N LEU A 27 2.02 -5.11 -4.09
CA LEU A 27 1.47 -4.21 -3.07
C LEU A 27 0.60 -3.11 -3.69
N ALA A 28 1.01 -2.51 -4.81
CA ALA A 28 0.22 -1.49 -5.51
C ALA A 28 -1.15 -2.04 -5.95
N ASP A 29 -1.18 -3.24 -6.53
CA ASP A 29 -2.41 -3.90 -6.97
C ASP A 29 -3.31 -4.27 -5.79
N SER A 30 -2.72 -4.79 -4.70
CA SER A 30 -3.43 -5.08 -3.46
C SER A 30 -4.05 -3.82 -2.85
N ILE A 31 -3.31 -2.71 -2.84
CA ILE A 31 -3.81 -1.42 -2.37
C ILE A 31 -4.97 -0.94 -3.24
N ARG A 32 -4.87 -1.01 -4.57
CA ARG A 32 -5.95 -0.56 -5.47
C ARG A 32 -7.21 -1.39 -5.33
N GLY A 33 -7.07 -2.71 -5.26
CA GLY A 33 -8.21 -3.62 -5.13
C GLY A 33 -8.88 -3.50 -3.77
N ASN A 34 -8.09 -3.58 -2.69
CA ASN A 34 -8.62 -3.64 -1.34
C ASN A 34 -8.90 -2.26 -0.75
N GLY A 35 -8.02 -1.28 -0.99
CA GLY A 35 -8.15 0.08 -0.44
C GLY A 35 -9.37 0.82 -0.99
N ARG A 36 -9.73 0.61 -2.27
CA ARG A 36 -10.97 1.15 -2.86
C ARG A 36 -12.24 0.46 -2.34
N ALA A 37 -12.11 -0.77 -1.88
CA ALA A 37 -13.23 -1.53 -1.32
C ALA A 37 -13.49 -1.20 0.15
N LEU A 38 -12.62 -0.41 0.80
CA LEU A 38 -12.84 0.01 2.18
C LEU A 38 -14.06 0.94 2.27
N GLU A 39 -14.99 0.55 3.12
CA GLU A 39 -16.23 1.28 3.35
C GLU A 39 -16.02 2.47 4.29
N ALA A 40 -16.79 3.54 4.08
CA ALA A 40 -16.84 4.74 4.93
C ALA A 40 -15.49 5.44 5.19
N MET A 41 -14.54 5.33 4.25
CA MET A 41 -13.22 5.93 4.38
C MET A 41 -13.26 7.47 4.20
N PRO A 42 -12.60 8.23 5.10
CA PRO A 42 -12.34 9.65 4.89
C PRO A 42 -11.61 9.92 3.56
N TYR A 43 -12.04 10.94 2.82
CA TYR A 43 -11.50 11.25 1.49
C TYR A 43 -9.99 11.48 1.47
N ASN A 44 -9.44 12.10 2.53
CA ASN A 44 -8.00 12.30 2.66
C ASN A 44 -7.23 10.97 2.72
N LEU A 45 -7.78 9.96 3.42
CA LEU A 45 -7.15 8.64 3.48
C LEU A 45 -7.29 7.89 2.16
N ILE A 46 -8.40 8.06 1.42
CA ILE A 46 -8.56 7.53 0.06
C ILE A 46 -7.50 8.15 -0.87
N LYS A 47 -7.31 9.46 -0.83
CA LYS A 47 -6.31 10.13 -1.67
C LYS A 47 -4.89 9.77 -1.32
N GLU A 48 -4.59 9.65 -0.02
CA GLU A 48 -3.27 9.23 0.45
C GLU A 48 -2.93 7.84 -0.09
N ILE A 49 -3.86 6.89 -0.03
CA ILE A 49 -3.60 5.52 -0.49
C ILE A 49 -3.52 5.38 -2.01
N GLU A 50 -4.28 6.19 -2.76
CA GLU A 50 -4.15 6.28 -4.22
C GLU A 50 -2.76 6.80 -4.63
N ASN A 51 -2.24 7.81 -3.92
CA ASN A 51 -0.91 8.34 -4.17
C ASN A 51 0.18 7.31 -3.82
N LEU A 52 0.04 6.58 -2.70
CA LEU A 52 0.98 5.52 -2.35
C LEU A 52 1.03 4.40 -3.39
N ALA A 53 -0.11 4.02 -3.97
CA ALA A 53 -0.14 3.04 -5.06
C ALA A 53 0.60 3.56 -6.32
N MET A 54 0.52 4.87 -6.59
CA MET A 54 1.27 5.50 -7.67
C MET A 54 2.77 5.54 -7.38
N ASP A 55 3.17 5.91 -6.16
CA ASP A 55 4.58 5.92 -5.73
C ASP A 55 5.21 4.51 -5.88
N LEU A 56 4.47 3.45 -5.50
CA LEU A 56 4.90 2.06 -5.68
C LEU A 56 5.07 1.65 -7.15
N ASP A 57 4.18 2.11 -8.03
CA ASP A 57 4.29 1.86 -9.47
C ASP A 57 5.52 2.52 -10.07
N ILE A 58 5.94 3.68 -9.55
CA ILE A 58 7.15 4.37 -10.02
C ILE A 58 8.38 3.66 -9.45
N ALA A 59 8.37 3.34 -8.16
CA ALA A 59 9.49 2.69 -7.47
C ALA A 59 9.85 1.32 -8.05
N GLN A 60 8.92 0.62 -8.71
CA GLN A 60 9.24 -0.67 -9.36
C GLN A 60 10.27 -0.53 -10.49
N TRP A 61 10.48 0.68 -11.03
CA TRP A 61 11.43 0.97 -12.12
C TRP A 61 12.79 1.50 -11.59
N GLN A 62 13.02 1.45 -10.28
CA GLN A 62 14.24 2.00 -9.66
C GLN A 62 15.53 1.40 -10.23
N ASP A 63 15.52 0.09 -10.48
CA ASP A 63 16.68 -0.63 -11.01
C ASP A 63 16.96 -0.34 -12.49
N GLU A 64 15.97 0.17 -13.23
CA GLU A 64 16.06 0.44 -14.67
C GLU A 64 16.49 1.88 -14.96
N ASP A 65 15.92 2.85 -14.24
CA ASP A 65 16.07 4.27 -14.58
C ASP A 65 16.94 5.07 -13.60
N GLY A 66 17.27 4.58 -12.41
CA GLY A 66 18.08 5.29 -11.40
C GLY A 66 17.48 6.60 -10.85
N PHE A 67 16.33 7.02 -11.38
CA PHE A 67 15.59 8.24 -10.98
C PHE A 67 14.29 7.93 -10.23
N ALA A 68 13.94 6.65 -10.04
CA ALA A 68 12.74 6.28 -9.29
C ALA A 68 12.96 6.48 -7.77
N PRO A 69 11.88 6.79 -7.01
CA PRO A 69 11.96 6.91 -5.57
C PRO A 69 12.34 5.57 -4.92
N GLU A 70 13.10 5.63 -3.83
CA GLU A 70 13.44 4.45 -3.05
C GLU A 70 12.18 3.76 -2.53
N LEU A 71 12.14 2.43 -2.64
CA LEU A 71 11.00 1.63 -2.18
C LEU A 71 10.79 1.72 -0.67
N ALA A 72 11.88 1.66 0.13
CA ALA A 72 11.79 1.56 1.59
C ALA A 72 11.01 2.71 2.27
N PRO A 73 11.23 4.00 1.95
CA PRO A 73 10.41 5.10 2.45
C PRO A 73 8.91 4.95 2.12
N ILE A 74 8.57 4.42 0.95
CA ILE A 74 7.18 4.23 0.53
C ILE A 74 6.51 3.15 1.40
N LEU A 75 7.22 2.05 1.69
CA LEU A 75 6.72 0.98 2.56
C LEU A 75 6.44 1.48 3.99
N ILE A 76 7.26 2.39 4.52
CA ILE A 76 7.03 3.03 5.81
C ILE A 76 5.72 3.85 5.78
N ARG A 77 5.51 4.66 4.73
CA ARG A 77 4.28 5.46 4.59
C ARG A 77 3.02 4.58 4.43
N VAL A 78 3.11 3.43 3.75
CA VAL A 78 2.00 2.46 3.69
C VAL A 78 1.67 1.91 5.08
N ARG A 79 2.69 1.58 5.89
CA ARG A 79 2.50 1.13 7.27
C ARG A 79 1.85 2.20 8.14
N GLU A 80 2.31 3.45 8.02
CA GLU A 80 1.71 4.59 8.71
C GLU A 80 0.25 4.78 8.31
N TRP A 81 -0.07 4.70 7.02
CA TRP A 81 -1.44 4.78 6.54
C TRP A 81 -2.32 3.65 7.12
N LEU A 82 -1.83 2.40 7.14
CA LEU A 82 -2.54 1.27 7.75
C LEU A 82 -2.79 1.46 9.26
N SER A 83 -1.98 2.25 9.94
CA SER A 83 -2.17 2.57 11.37
C SER A 83 -3.28 3.61 11.63
N LYS A 84 -3.64 4.41 10.62
CA LYS A 84 -4.72 5.41 10.68
C LYS A 84 -6.11 4.78 10.50
N LEU A 85 -6.18 3.54 10.04
CA LEU A 85 -7.44 2.86 9.77
C LEU A 85 -8.08 2.35 11.06
N PRO A 86 -9.41 2.47 11.20
CA PRO A 86 -10.11 1.89 12.33
C PRO A 86 -9.92 0.37 12.33
N ARG A 87 -9.34 -0.14 13.41
CA ARG A 87 -9.31 -1.57 13.71
C ARG A 87 -10.41 -1.81 14.74
N ASN A 88 -11.31 -2.74 14.46
CA ASN A 88 -12.22 -3.21 15.50
C ASN A 88 -11.35 -3.86 16.57
N VAL A 89 -11.28 -3.22 17.75
CA VAL A 89 -10.61 -3.74 18.94
C VAL A 89 -11.62 -4.56 19.73
#